data_AF-A0A432NRW8-F1
#
_entry.id   AF-A0A432NRW8-F1
#
_cell.length_a   1.000
_cell.length_b   1.000
_cell.length_c   1.000
_cell.angle_alpha   90.00
_cell.angle_beta   90.00
_cell.angle_gamma   90.00
#
_symmetry.space_group_name_H-M   'P 1'
#
loop_
_entity.id
_entity.type
_entity.pdbx_description
1 polymer ?
#
loop_
_entity_poly.entity_id
_entity_poly.type
_entity_poly.pdbx_seq_one_letter_code
_entity_poly.pdbx_strand_id
1 'polypeptide(L)'
;MKDGFRVLSTQDGKFADDSMDLDEGPDVVAGHSQTSRRFDPSIAQRGRNIGLDSIRGICATSIAVYHFIAWKGLVLTSVGTFGVYIFFILSALTMFMVYGQTFSTNIARGDLLDFFQNRAARILPLLLVMSAIAAWNYNNEGVLAKAVLTGSGVFSLGLPGHLSASTGAWSLGIEIVFYIAFPVLALMLASVSLRAVVVVTIAAIVAQQVNLSLLPGEAAGVITRWVYYTVPLTFAPFFALGILAHRIKLRASIANFAGAMVGFLIICAYSSVIPFDMFRSSVSYVLLTGISFITVTLAFNSIVPPRLVRWSVLGGELSYSIYLTHWIAYFSVQKVFEHAPKILLPIEFVAFIALTLGISYATYFLIEKPCRDRFRAKR
;
A
#
# COMPACT_ATOMS: atom_id res chain seq x y z
N MET A 1 38.00 -49.64 27.83
CA MET A 1 39.05 -48.94 27.07
C MET A 1 38.96 -47.49 27.50
N LYS A 2 39.99 -46.91 28.12
CA LYS A 2 41.32 -46.59 27.57
C LYS A 2 41.24 -45.52 26.47
N ASP A 3 41.93 -44.39 26.53
CA ASP A 3 42.64 -43.67 27.60
C ASP A 3 42.45 -42.16 27.26
N GLY A 4 42.59 -41.15 28.12
CA GLY A 4 43.26 -41.09 29.41
C GLY A 4 44.50 -40.19 29.34
N PHE A 5 44.34 -38.87 29.42
CA PHE A 5 45.42 -37.95 29.81
C PHE A 5 44.90 -36.73 30.58
N ARG A 6 45.74 -36.22 31.50
CA ARG A 6 45.43 -35.24 32.58
C ARG A 6 46.79 -34.63 33.04
N VAL A 7 46.77 -33.79 34.10
CA VAL A 7 47.94 -33.26 34.87
C VAL A 7 48.51 -31.96 34.27
N LEU A 8 48.36 -30.78 34.93
CA LEU A 8 49.19 -30.12 35.99
C LEU A 8 50.65 -29.82 35.54
N SER A 9 51.34 -28.73 35.91
CA SER A 9 51.02 -27.49 36.68
C SER A 9 51.98 -26.33 36.18
N THR A 10 52.58 -25.36 36.88
CA THR A 10 52.80 -24.99 38.31
C THR A 10 53.32 -23.53 38.45
N GLN A 11 53.20 -22.94 39.64
CA GLN A 11 54.06 -21.89 40.26
C GLN A 11 54.21 -20.46 39.66
N ASP A 12 53.67 -19.50 40.42
CA ASP A 12 54.41 -18.44 41.16
C ASP A 12 55.56 -17.64 40.51
N GLY A 13 55.39 -16.30 40.48
CA GLY A 13 56.47 -15.32 40.32
C GLY A 13 56.05 -13.93 40.82
N LYS A 14 56.73 -13.38 41.84
CA LYS A 14 56.42 -12.08 42.46
C LYS A 14 57.44 -10.99 42.09
N PHE A 15 56.96 -9.84 41.60
CA PHE A 15 57.50 -8.48 41.75
C PHE A 15 56.27 -7.54 41.66
N ALA A 16 55.97 -6.62 42.59
CA ALA A 16 56.69 -5.37 42.96
C ALA A 16 56.73 -4.36 41.79
N ASP A 17 56.23 -3.12 41.88
CA ASP A 17 55.55 -2.39 42.99
C ASP A 17 54.69 -1.22 42.41
N ASP A 18 54.23 -0.30 43.27
CA ASP A 18 53.72 1.08 43.00
C ASP A 18 52.26 1.32 42.52
N SER A 19 51.40 1.58 43.52
CA SER A 19 50.49 2.77 43.64
C SER A 19 49.28 3.01 42.71
N MET A 20 48.16 3.39 43.37
CA MET A 20 46.97 4.13 42.87
C MET A 20 46.09 3.42 41.81
N ASP A 21 44.75 3.51 41.83
CA ASP A 21 43.85 4.24 42.74
C ASP A 21 42.56 3.43 43.03
N LEU A 22 41.69 3.96 43.89
CA LEU A 22 40.48 3.29 44.42
C LEU A 22 39.39 3.04 43.37
N ASP A 23 38.74 1.86 43.44
CA ASP A 23 37.36 1.64 42.98
C ASP A 23 36.64 0.63 43.89
N GLU A 24 35.35 0.83 44.14
CA GLU A 24 34.57 0.09 45.14
C GLU A 24 33.55 -0.86 44.53
N GLY A 25 33.28 -1.95 45.24
CA GLY A 25 32.09 -2.78 45.05
C GLY A 25 31.94 -3.81 46.17
N PRO A 26 30.88 -4.63 46.15
CA PRO A 26 29.78 -4.67 45.19
C PRO A 26 28.42 -4.33 45.86
N ASP A 27 27.31 -4.41 45.11
CA ASP A 27 26.17 -5.18 45.63
C ASP A 27 25.22 -5.70 44.54
N VAL A 28 24.48 -6.77 44.83
CA VAL A 28 23.55 -7.44 43.90
C VAL A 28 22.15 -7.51 44.50
N VAL A 29 21.21 -6.70 43.97
CA VAL A 29 19.78 -6.79 44.30
C VAL A 29 18.95 -6.94 43.03
N ALA A 30 18.19 -8.03 42.96
CA ALA A 30 17.29 -8.32 41.84
C ALA A 30 15.96 -7.56 41.99
N GLY A 31 15.36 -7.20 40.85
CA GLY A 31 14.01 -6.63 40.80
C GLY A 31 13.91 -5.42 39.90
N HIS A 32 13.70 -5.63 38.60
CA HIS A 32 13.21 -4.59 37.71
C HIS A 32 11.87 -5.03 37.11
N SER A 33 10.91 -4.10 37.15
CA SER A 33 9.50 -4.36 36.93
C SER A 33 9.16 -4.68 35.48
N GLN A 34 7.99 -5.29 35.26
CA GLN A 34 7.39 -5.42 33.93
C GLN A 34 7.07 -4.03 33.38
N THR A 35 8.04 -3.41 32.71
CA THR A 35 7.86 -2.11 32.06
C THR A 35 6.89 -2.27 30.89
N SER A 36 5.64 -1.85 31.10
CA SER A 36 4.65 -1.76 30.05
C SER A 36 5.24 -0.99 28.87
N ARG A 37 5.30 -1.60 27.67
CA ARG A 37 5.85 -0.97 26.47
C ARG A 37 4.92 0.16 26.00
N ARG A 38 5.02 1.32 26.66
CA ARG A 38 4.40 2.57 26.21
C ARG A 38 4.91 2.84 24.79
N PHE A 39 3.97 3.11 23.89
CA PHE A 39 4.26 3.40 22.49
C PHE A 39 5.00 4.73 22.41
N ASP A 40 6.31 4.71 22.22
CA ASP A 40 7.13 5.91 22.03
C ASP A 40 6.79 6.58 20.69
N PRO A 41 6.20 7.79 20.69
CA PRO A 41 5.83 8.48 19.45
C PRO A 41 7.04 9.02 18.67
N SER A 42 8.21 9.14 19.28
CA SER A 42 9.41 9.75 18.69
C SER A 42 10.14 8.80 17.74
N ILE A 43 10.26 7.52 18.12
CA ILE A 43 10.88 6.47 17.29
C ILE A 43 10.08 6.27 15.99
N ALA A 44 8.75 6.45 16.04
CA ALA A 44 7.88 6.36 14.86
C ALA A 44 8.07 7.48 13.82
N GLN A 45 8.75 8.59 14.14
CA GLN A 45 8.86 9.78 13.27
C GLN A 45 10.04 9.76 12.31
N ARG A 46 11.12 8.99 12.59
CA ARG A 46 12.33 8.97 11.74
C ARG A 46 12.15 8.06 10.52
N GLY A 47 11.38 8.52 9.54
CA GLY A 47 11.27 7.91 8.19
C GLY A 47 9.86 7.50 7.76
N ARG A 48 8.84 7.62 8.61
CA ARG A 48 7.43 7.37 8.26
C ARG A 48 6.69 8.68 8.04
N ASN A 49 5.97 8.82 6.92
CA ASN A 49 5.08 9.94 6.70
C ASN A 49 3.64 9.59 7.13
N ILE A 50 3.26 10.08 8.30
CA ILE A 50 1.97 9.75 8.94
C ILE A 50 0.78 10.29 8.11
N GLY A 51 0.94 11.39 7.37
CA GLY A 51 -0.11 11.95 6.51
C GLY A 51 -0.41 11.09 5.28
N LEU A 52 0.63 10.46 4.70
CA LEU A 52 0.43 9.44 3.67
C LEU A 52 -0.27 8.19 4.24
N ASP A 53 0.10 7.76 5.45
CA ASP A 53 -0.56 6.65 6.15
C ASP A 53 -2.05 6.95 6.41
N SER A 54 -2.42 8.19 6.78
CA SER A 54 -3.81 8.63 6.89
C SER A 54 -4.60 8.42 5.59
N ILE A 55 -4.09 8.94 4.47
CA ILE A 55 -4.79 8.83 3.17
C ILE A 55 -4.87 7.37 2.72
N ARG A 56 -3.83 6.55 2.93
CA ARG A 56 -3.87 5.10 2.64
C ARG A 56 -5.02 4.40 3.38
N GLY A 57 -5.16 4.63 4.68
CA GLY A 57 -6.24 4.02 5.47
C GLY A 57 -7.63 4.49 5.05
N ILE A 58 -7.77 5.78 4.78
CA ILE A 58 -9.01 6.38 4.29
C ILE A 58 -9.40 5.79 2.92
N CYS A 59 -8.50 5.80 1.94
CA CYS A 59 -8.78 5.27 0.60
C CYS A 59 -9.14 3.78 0.63
N ALA A 60 -8.41 2.94 1.37
CA ALA A 60 -8.75 1.52 1.50
C ALA A 60 -10.15 1.30 2.08
N THR A 61 -10.50 2.05 3.12
CA THR A 61 -11.83 1.97 3.76
C THR A 61 -12.93 2.45 2.82
N SER A 62 -12.74 3.58 2.12
CA SER A 62 -13.70 4.08 1.14
C SER A 62 -13.88 3.16 -0.07
N ILE A 63 -12.85 2.40 -0.48
CA ILE A 63 -12.97 1.37 -1.51
C ILE A 63 -13.83 0.19 -1.01
N ALA A 64 -13.66 -0.25 0.24
CA ALA A 64 -14.49 -1.30 0.82
C ALA A 64 -15.96 -0.86 0.94
N VAL A 65 -16.20 0.38 1.41
CA VAL A 65 -17.55 0.99 1.46
C VAL A 65 -18.16 1.12 0.07
N TYR A 66 -17.39 1.55 -0.93
CA TYR A 66 -17.84 1.62 -2.34
C TYR A 66 -18.31 0.27 -2.86
N HIS A 67 -17.55 -0.79 -2.63
CA HIS A 67 -17.92 -2.13 -3.10
C HIS A 67 -19.17 -2.66 -2.39
N PHE A 68 -19.33 -2.44 -1.08
CA PHE A 68 -20.57 -2.79 -0.37
C PHE A 68 -21.79 -2.09 -0.98
N ILE A 69 -21.71 -0.79 -1.23
CA ILE A 69 -22.80 0.01 -1.80
C ILE A 69 -23.12 -0.46 -3.23
N ALA A 70 -22.10 -0.66 -4.07
CA ALA A 70 -22.27 -1.12 -5.44
C ALA A 70 -22.82 -2.56 -5.53
N TRP A 71 -22.36 -3.49 -4.68
CA TRP A 71 -22.87 -4.87 -4.64
C TRP A 71 -24.29 -4.98 -4.08
N LYS A 72 -24.76 -3.99 -3.32
CA LYS A 72 -26.18 -3.83 -2.95
C LYS A 72 -27.02 -3.12 -4.02
N GLY A 73 -26.45 -2.86 -5.21
CA GLY A 73 -27.13 -2.22 -6.34
C GLY A 73 -27.43 -0.73 -6.14
N LEU A 74 -26.76 -0.08 -5.18
CA LEU A 74 -26.90 1.34 -4.91
C LEU A 74 -25.88 2.15 -5.73
N VAL A 75 -26.31 3.30 -6.27
CA VAL A 75 -25.49 4.10 -7.19
C VAL A 75 -24.43 4.89 -6.43
N LEU A 76 -23.16 4.57 -6.69
CA LEU A 76 -22.00 5.34 -6.28
C LEU A 76 -20.91 5.14 -7.34
N THR A 77 -20.36 6.22 -7.91
CA THR A 77 -19.78 6.13 -9.27
C THR A 77 -18.24 6.19 -9.36
N SER A 78 -17.57 6.99 -8.54
CA SER A 78 -16.14 7.31 -8.75
C SER A 78 -15.23 7.21 -7.53
N VAL A 79 -15.76 7.11 -6.30
CA VAL A 79 -14.91 7.16 -5.08
C VAL A 79 -14.03 5.91 -4.90
N GLY A 80 -14.55 4.71 -5.15
CA GLY A 80 -13.71 3.50 -5.14
C GLY A 80 -12.65 3.53 -6.25
N THR A 81 -13.04 4.05 -7.42
CA THR A 81 -12.24 4.25 -8.61
C THR A 81 -11.03 5.17 -8.34
N PHE A 82 -11.26 6.39 -7.87
CA PHE A 82 -10.18 7.33 -7.54
C PHE A 82 -9.44 7.00 -6.25
N GLY A 83 -10.05 6.26 -5.31
CA GLY A 83 -9.35 5.68 -4.18
C GLY A 83 -8.20 4.76 -4.61
N VAL A 84 -8.40 3.92 -5.62
CA VAL A 84 -7.33 3.10 -6.23
C VAL A 84 -6.29 3.97 -6.92
N TYR A 85 -6.69 5.06 -7.57
CA TYR A 85 -5.75 5.90 -8.34
C TYR A 85 -4.83 6.70 -7.41
N ILE A 86 -5.35 7.13 -6.26
CA ILE A 86 -4.55 7.69 -5.16
C ILE A 86 -3.48 6.68 -4.68
N PHE A 87 -3.76 5.37 -4.65
CA PHE A 87 -2.72 4.38 -4.32
C PHE A 87 -1.56 4.34 -5.33
N PHE A 88 -1.79 4.56 -6.62
CA PHE A 88 -0.69 4.67 -7.59
C PHE A 88 0.19 5.91 -7.36
N ILE A 89 -0.42 7.08 -7.07
CA ILE A 89 0.31 8.30 -6.69
C ILE A 89 1.15 8.05 -5.42
N LEU A 90 0.53 7.44 -4.40
CA LEU A 90 1.18 7.11 -3.13
C LEU A 90 2.27 6.05 -3.27
N SER A 91 2.14 5.11 -4.22
CA SER A 91 3.14 4.08 -4.48
C SER A 91 4.39 4.69 -5.11
N ALA A 92 4.22 5.45 -6.19
CA ALA A 92 5.31 6.20 -6.82
C ALA A 92 6.03 7.12 -5.82
N LEU A 93 5.27 7.95 -5.08
CA LEU A 93 5.81 8.87 -4.08
C LEU A 93 6.63 8.13 -3.00
N THR A 94 6.08 7.08 -2.40
CA THR A 94 6.78 6.34 -1.33
C THR A 94 7.95 5.50 -1.82
N MET A 95 8.00 5.11 -3.10
CA MET A 95 9.20 4.51 -3.69
C MET A 95 10.26 5.58 -4.01
N PHE A 96 9.88 6.72 -4.58
CA PHE A 96 10.81 7.82 -4.85
C PHE A 96 11.45 8.38 -3.57
N MET A 97 10.70 8.42 -2.46
CA MET A 97 11.21 8.77 -1.13
C MET A 97 12.33 7.87 -0.59
N VAL A 98 12.35 6.58 -0.96
CA VAL A 98 13.24 5.57 -0.34
C VAL A 98 14.34 5.11 -1.30
N TYR A 99 14.03 4.99 -2.59
CA TYR A 99 14.91 4.42 -3.62
C TYR A 99 15.21 5.39 -4.77
N GLY A 100 14.60 6.58 -4.80
CA GLY A 100 14.79 7.56 -5.87
C GLY A 100 16.25 7.99 -6.01
N GLN A 101 16.94 8.24 -4.89
CA GLN A 101 18.38 8.54 -4.91
C GLN A 101 19.25 7.30 -5.14
N THR A 102 18.84 6.13 -4.64
CA THR A 102 19.56 4.85 -4.80
C THR A 102 19.79 4.51 -6.27
N PHE A 103 18.76 4.66 -7.11
CA PHE A 103 18.85 4.36 -8.55
C PHE A 103 19.19 5.60 -9.41
N SER A 104 19.59 6.73 -8.82
CA SER A 104 19.74 8.02 -9.54
C SER A 104 20.95 8.13 -10.47
N THR A 105 21.90 7.20 -10.38
CA THR A 105 23.17 7.20 -11.13
C THR A 105 23.47 5.88 -11.81
N ASN A 106 23.11 4.74 -11.19
CA ASN A 106 23.17 3.41 -11.78
C ASN A 106 22.11 2.49 -11.16
N ILE A 107 21.97 1.27 -11.68
CA ILE A 107 21.10 0.22 -11.11
C ILE A 107 21.98 -0.94 -10.66
N ALA A 108 22.52 -0.84 -9.44
CA ALA A 108 23.33 -1.89 -8.84
C ALA A 108 22.49 -3.15 -8.54
N ARG A 109 23.07 -4.33 -8.78
CA ARG A 109 22.40 -5.63 -8.58
C ARG A 109 21.93 -5.84 -7.12
N GLY A 110 22.69 -5.33 -6.15
CA GLY A 110 22.34 -5.39 -4.72
C GLY A 110 21.03 -4.65 -4.44
N ASP A 111 21.00 -3.33 -4.68
CA ASP A 111 19.82 -2.48 -4.48
C ASP A 111 18.60 -2.94 -5.28
N LEU A 112 18.80 -3.48 -6.48
CA LEU A 112 17.72 -4.04 -7.31
C LEU A 112 17.08 -5.28 -6.66
N LEU A 113 17.90 -6.20 -6.15
CA LEU A 113 17.43 -7.38 -5.41
C LEU A 113 16.76 -6.97 -4.08
N ASP A 114 17.30 -5.98 -3.40
CA ASP A 114 16.76 -5.44 -2.14
C ASP A 114 15.40 -4.78 -2.36
N PHE A 115 15.28 -3.97 -3.41
CA PHE A 115 14.02 -3.36 -3.85
C PHE A 115 12.96 -4.42 -4.15
N PHE A 116 13.27 -5.39 -5.03
CA PHE A 116 12.30 -6.42 -5.40
C PHE A 116 11.92 -7.35 -4.24
N GLN A 117 12.84 -7.70 -3.34
CA GLN A 117 12.49 -8.45 -2.12
C GLN A 117 11.54 -7.63 -1.22
N ASN A 118 11.82 -6.34 -1.00
CA ASN A 118 10.94 -5.46 -0.22
C ASN A 118 9.57 -5.22 -0.88
N ARG A 119 9.48 -5.27 -2.22
CA ARG A 119 8.21 -5.21 -2.96
C ARG A 119 7.44 -6.52 -2.87
N ALA A 120 8.09 -7.65 -3.16
CA ALA A 120 7.51 -8.99 -3.12
C ALA A 120 6.95 -9.31 -1.73
N ALA A 121 7.74 -9.08 -0.68
CA ALA A 121 7.34 -9.29 0.72
C ALA A 121 6.14 -8.42 1.16
N ARG A 122 5.85 -7.32 0.45
CA ARG A 122 4.69 -6.45 0.73
C ARG A 122 3.40 -6.97 0.10
N ILE A 123 3.44 -7.54 -1.11
CA ILE A 123 2.25 -7.90 -1.90
C ILE A 123 2.03 -9.42 -1.95
N LEU A 124 3.01 -10.18 -2.41
CA LEU A 124 2.80 -11.58 -2.80
C LEU A 124 2.27 -12.49 -1.67
N PRO A 125 2.69 -12.38 -0.39
CA PRO A 125 2.19 -13.26 0.68
C PRO A 125 0.67 -13.25 0.84
N LEU A 126 0.05 -12.06 0.93
CA LEU A 126 -1.40 -11.96 1.07
C LEU A 126 -2.10 -12.22 -0.28
N LEU A 127 -1.54 -11.74 -1.39
CA LEU A 127 -2.10 -11.99 -2.73
C LEU A 127 -2.20 -13.49 -3.07
N LEU A 128 -1.20 -14.28 -2.68
CA LEU A 128 -1.21 -15.74 -2.82
C LEU A 128 -2.32 -16.39 -2.00
N VAL A 129 -2.43 -16.06 -0.70
CA VAL A 129 -3.47 -16.62 0.19
C VAL A 129 -4.87 -16.24 -0.30
N MET A 130 -5.08 -14.99 -0.71
CA MET A 130 -6.38 -14.51 -1.24
C MET A 130 -6.72 -15.18 -2.59
N SER A 131 -5.72 -15.44 -3.44
CA SER A 131 -5.91 -16.20 -4.69
C SER A 131 -6.27 -17.67 -4.43
N ALA A 132 -5.62 -18.31 -3.44
CA ALA A 132 -5.94 -19.68 -3.04
C ALA A 132 -7.37 -19.81 -2.49
N ILE A 133 -7.81 -18.84 -1.68
CA ILE A 133 -9.20 -18.77 -1.20
C ILE A 133 -10.19 -18.59 -2.38
N ALA A 134 -9.85 -17.77 -3.38
CA ALA A 134 -10.68 -17.63 -4.58
C ALA A 134 -10.79 -18.96 -5.37
N ALA A 135 -9.67 -19.66 -5.60
CA ALA A 135 -9.69 -20.98 -6.25
C ALA A 135 -10.58 -21.99 -5.50
N TRP A 136 -10.45 -22.05 -4.17
CA TRP A 136 -11.20 -22.98 -3.32
C TRP A 136 -12.73 -22.75 -3.36
N ASN A 137 -13.18 -21.49 -3.38
CA ASN A 137 -14.62 -21.19 -3.33
C ASN A 137 -15.36 -21.42 -4.65
N TYR A 138 -14.66 -21.39 -5.80
CA TYR A 138 -15.30 -21.52 -7.12
C TYR A 138 -14.99 -22.83 -7.86
N ASN A 139 -13.99 -23.61 -7.40
CA ASN A 139 -13.64 -24.96 -7.84
C ASN A 139 -13.82 -25.25 -9.35
N ASN A 140 -13.22 -24.40 -10.18
CA ASN A 140 -13.31 -24.45 -11.65
C ASN A 140 -11.90 -24.21 -12.22
N GLU A 141 -11.51 -24.99 -13.24
CA GLU A 141 -10.16 -24.93 -13.85
C GLU A 141 -9.79 -23.51 -14.33
N GLY A 142 -10.74 -22.78 -14.92
CA GLY A 142 -10.54 -21.41 -15.37
C GLY A 142 -10.34 -20.40 -14.23
N VAL A 143 -10.82 -20.71 -13.02
CA VAL A 143 -10.54 -19.91 -11.82
C VAL A 143 -9.21 -20.34 -11.18
N LEU A 144 -8.90 -21.63 -11.17
CA LEU A 144 -7.60 -22.14 -10.68
C LEU A 144 -6.44 -21.56 -11.49
N ALA A 145 -6.54 -21.52 -12.82
CA ALA A 145 -5.53 -20.91 -13.69
C ALA A 145 -5.31 -19.42 -13.37
N LYS A 146 -6.41 -18.64 -13.23
CA LYS A 146 -6.33 -17.23 -12.80
C LYS A 146 -5.73 -17.09 -11.40
N ALA A 147 -6.04 -17.98 -10.46
CA ALA A 147 -5.53 -17.94 -9.10
C ALA A 147 -4.01 -18.20 -9.04
N VAL A 148 -3.50 -19.17 -9.82
CA VAL A 148 -2.07 -19.41 -9.96
C VAL A 148 -1.36 -18.19 -10.57
N LEU A 149 -1.91 -17.61 -11.64
CA LEU A 149 -1.37 -16.40 -12.27
C LEU A 149 -1.42 -15.17 -11.33
N THR A 150 -2.45 -15.06 -10.48
CA THR A 150 -2.63 -13.95 -9.53
C THR A 150 -1.67 -14.08 -8.34
N GLY A 151 -1.63 -15.25 -7.69
CA GLY A 151 -0.79 -15.51 -6.52
C GLY A 151 0.72 -15.51 -6.82
N SER A 152 1.11 -15.87 -8.04
CA SER A 152 2.50 -15.73 -8.53
C SER A 152 2.86 -14.32 -8.99
N GLY A 153 1.89 -13.43 -9.16
CA GLY A 153 2.08 -12.09 -9.73
C GLY A 153 2.22 -12.05 -11.26
N VAL A 154 2.30 -13.19 -11.95
CA VAL A 154 2.54 -13.28 -13.41
C VAL A 154 1.41 -12.64 -14.22
N PHE A 155 0.17 -12.61 -13.71
CA PHE A 155 -0.97 -11.93 -14.33
C PHE A 155 -0.73 -10.44 -14.64
N SER A 156 0.24 -9.79 -13.97
CA SER A 156 0.68 -8.42 -14.22
C SER A 156 1.18 -8.18 -15.65
N LEU A 157 1.77 -9.20 -16.29
CA LEU A 157 2.41 -9.10 -17.60
C LEU A 157 1.45 -9.30 -18.79
N GLY A 158 0.18 -9.63 -18.51
CA GLY A 158 -0.86 -9.82 -19.52
C GLY A 158 -1.92 -8.71 -19.45
N LEU A 159 -3.17 -9.10 -19.27
CA LEU A 159 -4.32 -8.20 -19.10
C LEU A 159 -4.89 -8.36 -17.67
N PRO A 160 -4.46 -7.52 -16.69
CA PRO A 160 -4.78 -7.74 -15.28
C PRO A 160 -6.28 -7.81 -14.98
N GLY A 161 -7.12 -6.99 -15.64
CA GLY A 161 -8.58 -7.04 -15.46
C GLY A 161 -9.28 -8.27 -16.03
N HIS A 162 -8.60 -9.07 -16.87
CA HIS A 162 -9.08 -10.39 -17.30
C HIS A 162 -8.49 -11.52 -16.43
N LEU A 163 -7.19 -11.44 -16.11
CA LEU A 163 -6.42 -12.53 -15.52
C LEU A 163 -6.46 -12.59 -13.99
N SER A 164 -6.88 -11.51 -13.30
CA SER A 164 -6.97 -11.49 -11.83
C SER A 164 -8.07 -12.41 -11.29
N ALA A 165 -7.78 -13.14 -10.21
CA ALA A 165 -8.71 -14.08 -9.56
C ALA A 165 -9.59 -13.50 -8.43
N SER A 166 -9.29 -12.30 -7.93
CA SER A 166 -10.04 -11.68 -6.83
C SER A 166 -10.34 -10.21 -7.11
N THR A 167 -11.37 -9.67 -6.43
CA THR A 167 -11.69 -8.24 -6.44
C THR A 167 -10.45 -7.39 -6.14
N GLY A 168 -10.25 -6.33 -6.92
CA GLY A 168 -9.15 -5.38 -6.75
C GLY A 168 -7.76 -5.85 -7.24
N ALA A 169 -7.51 -7.16 -7.38
CA ALA A 169 -6.17 -7.66 -7.70
C ALA A 169 -5.64 -7.16 -9.05
N TRP A 170 -6.50 -6.83 -10.02
CA TRP A 170 -6.14 -6.15 -11.28
C TRP A 170 -5.23 -4.92 -11.06
N SER A 171 -5.45 -4.13 -10.00
CA SER A 171 -4.66 -2.94 -9.69
C SER A 171 -3.26 -3.28 -9.17
N LEU A 172 -3.13 -4.39 -8.43
CA LEU A 172 -1.86 -4.92 -7.96
C LEU A 172 -1.02 -5.47 -9.13
N GLY A 173 -1.68 -5.98 -10.18
CA GLY A 173 -1.02 -6.36 -11.43
C GLY A 173 -0.35 -5.15 -12.08
N ILE A 174 -1.07 -4.03 -12.19
CA ILE A 174 -0.52 -2.76 -12.67
C ILE A 174 0.59 -2.22 -11.74
N GLU A 175 0.42 -2.33 -10.42
CA GLU A 175 1.45 -1.91 -9.46
C GLU A 175 2.75 -2.73 -9.60
N ILE A 176 2.66 -4.04 -9.89
CA ILE A 176 3.82 -4.90 -10.19
C ILE A 176 4.53 -4.44 -11.47
N VAL A 177 3.80 -4.05 -12.54
CA VAL A 177 4.44 -3.47 -13.75
C VAL A 177 5.16 -2.17 -13.41
N PHE A 178 4.56 -1.30 -12.60
CA PHE A 178 5.23 -0.09 -12.13
C PHE A 178 6.43 -0.38 -11.22
N TYR A 179 6.43 -1.46 -10.45
CA TYR A 179 7.62 -1.90 -9.69
C TYR A 179 8.74 -2.35 -10.62
N ILE A 180 8.43 -3.07 -11.70
CA ILE A 180 9.42 -3.47 -12.72
C ILE A 180 10.01 -2.25 -13.44
N ALA A 181 9.17 -1.26 -13.77
CA ALA A 181 9.62 -0.03 -14.42
C ALA A 181 10.35 0.96 -13.47
N PHE A 182 10.08 0.90 -12.16
CA PHE A 182 10.52 1.93 -11.20
C PHE A 182 12.04 2.19 -11.18
N PRO A 183 12.95 1.20 -11.19
CA PRO A 183 14.39 1.48 -11.18
C PRO A 183 14.86 2.29 -12.40
N VAL A 184 14.30 2.04 -13.58
CA VAL A 184 14.58 2.80 -14.81
C VAL A 184 13.96 4.19 -14.76
N LEU A 185 12.72 4.31 -14.28
CA LEU A 185 12.07 5.61 -14.06
C LEU A 185 12.81 6.46 -13.02
N ALA A 186 13.38 5.85 -11.98
CA ALA A 186 14.22 6.53 -11.01
C ALA A 186 15.52 7.01 -11.65
N LEU A 187 16.25 6.15 -12.38
CA LEU A 187 17.45 6.54 -13.12
C LEU A 187 17.20 7.71 -14.08
N MET A 188 16.09 7.68 -14.84
CA MET A 188 15.73 8.72 -15.79
C MET A 188 15.20 10.02 -15.14
N LEU A 189 14.56 9.95 -13.96
CA LEU A 189 13.80 11.07 -13.40
C LEU A 189 14.30 11.57 -12.04
N ALA A 190 15.30 10.94 -11.40
CA ALA A 190 15.82 11.33 -10.08
C ALA A 190 16.74 12.55 -10.12
N SER A 191 17.50 12.72 -11.21
CA SER A 191 18.51 13.78 -11.34
C SER A 191 18.09 14.94 -12.27
N VAL A 192 16.90 14.86 -12.87
CA VAL A 192 16.41 15.87 -13.83
C VAL A 192 15.63 17.01 -13.18
N SER A 193 15.52 18.13 -13.88
CA SER A 193 14.79 19.32 -13.41
C SER A 193 13.28 19.07 -13.23
N LEU A 194 12.64 19.86 -12.36
CA LEU A 194 11.18 19.86 -12.18
C LEU A 194 10.42 20.04 -13.50
N ARG A 195 10.94 20.85 -14.43
CA ARG A 195 10.33 21.07 -15.76
C ARG A 195 10.25 19.77 -16.56
N ALA A 196 11.30 18.93 -16.52
CA ALA A 196 11.29 17.64 -17.20
C ALA A 196 10.26 16.67 -16.60
N VAL A 197 10.15 16.62 -15.26
CA VAL A 197 9.13 15.79 -14.58
C VAL A 197 7.71 16.27 -14.93
N VAL A 198 7.47 17.58 -15.02
CA VAL A 198 6.19 18.15 -15.47
C VAL A 198 5.89 17.78 -16.92
N VAL A 199 6.85 17.90 -17.85
CA VAL A 199 6.67 17.51 -19.26
C VAL A 199 6.34 16.02 -19.39
N VAL A 200 7.06 15.14 -18.68
CA VAL A 200 6.77 13.69 -18.64
C VAL A 200 5.38 13.40 -18.05
N THR A 201 4.96 14.14 -17.03
CA THR A 201 3.62 14.01 -16.44
C THR A 201 2.52 14.44 -17.42
N ILE A 202 2.71 15.54 -18.15
CA ILE A 202 1.77 16.00 -19.19
C ILE A 202 1.72 15.00 -20.35
N ALA A 203 2.87 14.51 -20.81
CA ALA A 203 2.94 13.49 -21.87
C ALA A 203 2.20 12.19 -21.47
N ALA A 204 2.34 11.75 -20.21
CA ALA A 204 1.58 10.63 -19.68
C ALA A 204 0.07 10.90 -19.68
N ILE A 205 -0.37 12.09 -19.26
CA ILE A 205 -1.80 12.48 -19.27
C ILE A 205 -2.35 12.45 -20.70
N VAL A 206 -1.63 13.02 -21.67
CA VAL A 206 -2.02 12.98 -23.09
C VAL A 206 -2.10 11.54 -23.59
N ALA A 207 -1.10 10.70 -23.30
CA ALA A 207 -1.09 9.30 -23.71
C ALA A 207 -2.23 8.47 -23.06
N GLN A 208 -2.61 8.78 -21.82
CA GLN A 208 -3.81 8.22 -21.19
C GLN A 208 -5.07 8.66 -21.94
N GLN A 209 -5.27 9.95 -22.21
CA GLN A 209 -6.48 10.42 -22.90
C GLN A 209 -6.59 9.84 -24.32
N VAL A 210 -5.47 9.68 -25.03
CA VAL A 210 -5.41 8.94 -26.31
C VAL A 210 -5.84 7.48 -26.11
N ASN A 211 -5.28 6.77 -25.12
CA ASN A 211 -5.69 5.39 -24.80
C ASN A 211 -7.19 5.29 -24.50
N LEU A 212 -7.76 6.23 -23.73
CA LEU A 212 -9.20 6.26 -23.43
C LEU A 212 -10.05 6.49 -24.70
N SER A 213 -9.61 7.33 -25.63
CA SER A 213 -10.29 7.54 -26.92
C SER A 213 -10.20 6.36 -27.89
N LEU A 214 -9.21 5.48 -27.71
CA LEU A 214 -9.01 4.27 -28.50
C LEU A 214 -9.63 3.00 -27.87
N LEU A 215 -10.28 3.12 -26.72
CA LEU A 215 -11.02 1.99 -26.13
C LEU A 215 -12.17 1.55 -27.04
N PRO A 216 -12.51 0.24 -27.07
CA PRO A 216 -13.65 -0.26 -27.81
C PRO A 216 -14.94 0.54 -27.54
N GLY A 217 -15.75 0.75 -28.58
CA GLY A 217 -17.04 1.42 -28.47
C GLY A 217 -18.04 0.68 -27.58
N GLU A 218 -19.15 1.32 -27.24
CA GLU A 218 -20.14 0.79 -26.30
C GLU A 218 -20.71 -0.58 -26.70
N ALA A 219 -20.85 -0.83 -28.01
CA ALA A 219 -21.28 -2.11 -28.57
C ALA A 219 -20.37 -3.31 -28.22
N ALA A 220 -19.11 -3.06 -27.80
CA ALA A 220 -18.21 -4.12 -27.34
C ALA A 220 -18.51 -4.60 -25.90
N GLY A 221 -19.39 -3.91 -25.17
CA GLY A 221 -19.79 -4.26 -23.81
C GLY A 221 -18.80 -3.85 -22.72
N VAL A 222 -19.32 -3.63 -21.50
CA VAL A 222 -18.57 -3.08 -20.36
C VAL A 222 -17.35 -3.93 -19.98
N ILE A 223 -17.47 -5.26 -20.03
CA ILE A 223 -16.38 -6.20 -19.69
C ILE A 223 -15.18 -6.00 -20.64
N THR A 224 -15.43 -5.90 -21.94
CA THR A 224 -14.38 -5.69 -22.95
C THR A 224 -13.69 -4.34 -22.73
N ARG A 225 -14.47 -3.26 -22.53
CA ARG A 225 -13.93 -1.92 -22.25
C ARG A 225 -13.09 -1.91 -20.97
N TRP A 226 -13.52 -2.62 -19.92
CA TRP A 226 -12.78 -2.79 -18.67
C TRP A 226 -11.44 -3.52 -18.85
N VAL A 227 -11.38 -4.57 -19.67
CA VAL A 227 -10.14 -5.31 -19.93
C VAL A 227 -9.10 -4.43 -20.63
N TYR A 228 -9.48 -3.64 -21.64
CA TYR A 228 -8.56 -2.71 -22.31
C TYR A 228 -8.27 -1.44 -21.49
N TYR A 229 -9.15 -1.06 -20.56
CA TYR A 229 -8.93 0.04 -19.63
C TYR A 229 -7.90 -0.30 -18.55
N THR A 230 -7.89 -1.54 -18.05
CA THR A 230 -7.04 -2.01 -16.93
C THR A 230 -5.58 -2.30 -17.33
N VAL A 231 -5.02 -1.50 -18.23
CA VAL A 231 -3.63 -1.56 -18.68
C VAL A 231 -2.75 -0.48 -18.01
N PRO A 232 -1.43 -0.70 -17.81
CA PRO A 232 -0.56 0.25 -17.12
C PRO A 232 -0.52 1.67 -17.71
N LEU A 233 -0.70 1.81 -19.03
CA LEU A 233 -0.75 3.11 -19.72
C LEU A 233 -1.86 4.02 -19.17
N THR A 234 -3.03 3.47 -18.85
CA THR A 234 -4.16 4.22 -18.26
C THR A 234 -3.80 4.82 -16.89
N PHE A 235 -2.86 4.23 -16.15
CA PHE A 235 -2.52 4.64 -14.78
C PHE A 235 -1.15 5.32 -14.65
N ALA A 236 -0.37 5.34 -15.72
CA ALA A 236 0.93 6.02 -15.78
C ALA A 236 0.88 7.50 -15.34
N PRO A 237 -0.18 8.29 -15.60
CA PRO A 237 -0.31 9.64 -15.06
C PRO A 237 -0.29 9.70 -13.54
N PHE A 238 -1.01 8.81 -12.86
CA PHE A 238 -1.04 8.79 -11.38
C PHE A 238 0.33 8.45 -10.82
N PHE A 239 1.06 7.53 -11.48
CA PHE A 239 2.43 7.21 -11.11
C PHE A 239 3.37 8.42 -11.31
N ALA A 240 3.31 9.08 -12.46
CA ALA A 240 4.09 10.29 -12.74
C ALA A 240 3.77 11.45 -11.77
N LEU A 241 2.48 11.64 -11.43
CA LEU A 241 2.02 12.62 -10.44
C LEU A 241 2.58 12.34 -9.04
N GLY A 242 2.87 11.08 -8.67
CA GLY A 242 3.56 10.76 -7.43
C GLY A 242 5.05 11.13 -7.43
N ILE A 243 5.72 11.01 -8.59
CA ILE A 243 7.09 11.50 -8.79
C ILE A 243 7.10 13.04 -8.75
N LEU A 244 6.10 13.70 -9.35
CA LEU A 244 5.94 15.15 -9.30
C LEU A 244 5.66 15.64 -7.87
N ALA A 245 4.78 14.97 -7.12
CA ALA A 245 4.47 15.29 -5.72
C ALA A 245 5.72 15.18 -4.82
N HIS A 246 6.64 14.25 -5.11
CA HIS A 246 7.92 14.17 -4.40
C HIS A 246 8.75 15.45 -4.56
N ARG A 247 8.69 16.12 -5.71
CA ARG A 247 9.44 17.37 -5.98
C ARG A 247 8.85 18.59 -5.29
N ILE A 248 7.55 18.60 -5.02
CA ILE A 248 6.86 19.73 -4.40
C ILE A 248 7.04 19.67 -2.87
N LYS A 249 7.90 20.56 -2.36
CA LYS A 249 8.07 20.78 -0.92
C LYS A 249 7.21 21.96 -0.50
N LEU A 250 6.26 21.73 0.40
CA LEU A 250 5.45 22.77 1.04
C LEU A 250 5.84 22.87 2.52
N ARG A 251 5.59 24.01 3.16
CA ARG A 251 5.74 24.13 4.62
C ARG A 251 4.80 23.14 5.31
N ALA A 252 5.36 22.23 6.11
CA ALA A 252 4.59 21.25 6.86
C ALA A 252 3.58 21.93 7.79
N SER A 253 2.29 21.57 7.71
CA SER A 253 1.24 22.21 8.50
C SER A 253 0.02 21.32 8.74
N ILE A 254 -0.76 21.66 9.77
CA ILE A 254 -2.08 21.04 10.03
C ILE A 254 -3.11 21.51 8.98
N ALA A 255 -2.95 22.70 8.40
CA ALA A 255 -3.79 23.18 7.31
C ALA A 255 -3.66 22.29 6.06
N ASN A 256 -2.46 21.76 5.78
CA ASN A 256 -2.24 20.80 4.68
C ASN A 256 -2.93 19.45 4.99
N PHE A 257 -2.99 19.02 6.26
CA PHE A 257 -3.77 17.85 6.65
C PHE A 257 -5.27 18.08 6.37
N ALA A 258 -5.81 19.22 6.83
CA ALA A 258 -7.21 19.57 6.60
C ALA A 258 -7.54 19.71 5.10
N GLY A 259 -6.66 20.35 4.32
CA GLY A 259 -6.82 20.47 2.87
C GLY A 259 -6.78 19.13 2.13
N ALA A 260 -5.99 18.16 2.60
CA ALA A 260 -6.02 16.79 2.08
C ALA A 260 -7.34 16.07 2.43
N MET A 261 -7.88 16.25 3.65
CA MET A 261 -9.20 15.72 4.00
C MET A 261 -10.31 16.35 3.12
N VAL A 262 -10.26 17.66 2.89
CA VAL A 262 -11.21 18.37 2.01
C VAL A 262 -11.10 17.90 0.56
N GLY A 263 -9.89 17.75 0.02
CA GLY A 263 -9.67 17.22 -1.33
C GLY A 263 -10.26 15.81 -1.52
N PHE A 264 -10.08 14.93 -0.52
CA PHE A 264 -10.70 13.60 -0.54
C PHE A 264 -12.24 13.65 -0.38
N LEU A 265 -12.76 14.54 0.47
CA LEU A 265 -14.21 14.75 0.64
C LEU A 265 -14.86 15.28 -0.65
N ILE A 266 -14.17 16.11 -1.44
CA ILE A 266 -14.65 16.56 -2.76
C ILE A 266 -14.78 15.37 -3.73
N ILE A 267 -13.82 14.44 -3.75
CA ILE A 267 -13.92 13.20 -4.56
C ILE A 267 -15.13 12.36 -4.12
N CYS A 268 -15.34 12.22 -2.80
CA CYS A 268 -16.50 11.51 -2.25
C CYS A 268 -17.83 12.20 -2.63
N ALA A 269 -17.93 13.51 -2.44
CA ALA A 269 -19.14 14.27 -2.74
C ALA A 269 -19.47 14.25 -4.24
N TYR A 270 -18.47 14.42 -5.10
CA TYR A 270 -18.63 14.27 -6.55
C TYR A 270 -19.19 12.88 -6.91
N SER A 271 -18.62 11.81 -6.33
CA SER A 271 -19.04 10.42 -6.55
C SER A 271 -20.48 10.11 -6.12
N SER A 272 -21.06 10.90 -5.22
CA SER A 272 -22.42 10.71 -4.71
C SER A 272 -23.47 11.57 -5.43
N VAL A 273 -23.05 12.64 -6.11
CA VAL A 273 -23.95 13.61 -6.77
C VAL A 273 -23.94 13.47 -8.29
N ILE A 274 -22.80 13.13 -8.90
CA ILE A 274 -22.62 13.17 -10.35
C ILE A 274 -22.45 11.76 -10.93
N PRO A 275 -23.30 11.36 -11.89
CA PRO A 275 -23.08 10.16 -12.70
C PRO A 275 -21.75 10.24 -13.44
N PHE A 276 -20.79 9.40 -13.03
CA PHE A 276 -19.44 9.37 -13.60
C PHE A 276 -19.23 8.09 -14.40
N ASP A 277 -19.02 8.23 -15.71
CA ASP A 277 -18.54 7.15 -16.56
C ASP A 277 -17.09 7.46 -16.94
N MET A 278 -16.15 6.67 -16.42
CA MET A 278 -14.71 6.83 -16.69
C MET A 278 -14.34 6.69 -18.17
N PHE A 279 -15.24 6.17 -19.01
CA PHE A 279 -15.10 6.05 -20.46
C PHE A 279 -15.74 7.20 -21.26
N ARG A 280 -16.42 8.17 -20.60
CA ARG A 280 -17.07 9.32 -21.25
C ARG A 280 -16.72 10.67 -20.61
N SER A 281 -16.63 10.72 -19.29
CA SER A 281 -16.50 11.94 -18.48
C SER A 281 -15.06 12.48 -18.45
N SER A 282 -14.40 12.63 -19.60
CA SER A 282 -12.96 12.96 -19.73
C SER A 282 -12.53 14.21 -18.94
N VAL A 283 -13.29 15.30 -19.05
CA VAL A 283 -13.06 16.54 -18.29
C VAL A 283 -13.08 16.28 -16.79
N SER A 284 -14.09 15.54 -16.29
CA SER A 284 -14.20 15.19 -14.88
C SER A 284 -13.12 14.20 -14.43
N TYR A 285 -12.68 13.30 -15.31
CA TYR A 285 -11.56 12.39 -15.06
C TYR A 285 -10.27 13.17 -14.79
N VAL A 286 -9.96 14.16 -15.64
CA VAL A 286 -8.78 15.03 -15.47
C VAL A 286 -8.91 15.90 -14.22
N LEU A 287 -10.09 16.46 -13.93
CA LEU A 287 -10.32 17.24 -12.70
C LEU A 287 -10.13 16.41 -11.43
N LEU A 288 -10.73 15.21 -11.34
CA LEU A 288 -10.56 14.29 -10.21
C LEU A 288 -9.11 13.78 -10.09
N THR A 289 -8.40 13.64 -11.21
CA THR A 289 -6.95 13.34 -11.24
C THR A 289 -6.15 14.48 -10.60
N GLY A 290 -6.44 15.73 -10.95
CA GLY A 290 -5.85 16.92 -10.33
C GLY A 290 -6.14 17.01 -8.82
N ILE A 291 -7.38 16.78 -8.41
CA ILE A 291 -7.78 16.78 -6.99
C ILE A 291 -7.09 15.65 -6.22
N SER A 292 -6.91 14.47 -6.82
CA SER A 292 -6.17 13.35 -6.24
C SER A 292 -4.69 13.69 -6.02
N PHE A 293 -4.05 14.34 -7.00
CA PHE A 293 -2.67 14.82 -6.89
C PHE A 293 -2.50 15.91 -5.82
N ILE A 294 -3.41 16.88 -5.75
CA ILE A 294 -3.41 17.91 -4.71
C ILE A 294 -3.58 17.27 -3.33
N THR A 295 -4.54 16.35 -3.18
CA THR A 295 -4.80 15.59 -1.95
C THR A 295 -3.54 14.89 -1.44
N VAL A 296 -2.84 14.15 -2.30
CA VAL A 296 -1.60 13.44 -1.93
C VAL A 296 -0.44 14.41 -1.65
N THR A 297 -0.31 15.49 -2.42
CA THR A 297 0.77 16.49 -2.22
C THR A 297 0.59 17.26 -0.90
N LEU A 298 -0.64 17.59 -0.53
CA LEU A 298 -0.97 18.19 0.77
C LEU A 298 -0.73 17.19 1.91
N ALA A 299 -1.19 15.94 1.78
CA ALA A 299 -0.97 14.89 2.77
C ALA A 299 0.52 14.59 2.99
N PHE A 300 1.33 14.55 1.93
CA PHE A 300 2.78 14.39 1.99
C PHE A 300 3.45 15.48 2.83
N ASN A 301 3.01 16.72 2.66
CA ASN A 301 3.52 17.88 3.38
C ASN A 301 2.64 18.24 4.60
N SER A 302 2.00 17.26 5.26
CA SER A 302 1.07 17.53 6.38
C SER A 302 1.65 17.23 7.77
N ILE A 303 1.14 17.95 8.78
CA ILE A 303 1.28 17.59 10.20
C ILE A 303 -0.07 17.02 10.65
N VAL A 304 -0.08 15.71 10.96
CA VAL A 304 -1.28 15.02 11.43
C VAL A 304 -1.58 15.42 12.89
N PRO A 305 -2.81 15.84 13.24
CA PRO A 305 -3.18 16.17 14.61
C PRO A 305 -2.88 15.01 15.58
N PRO A 306 -2.31 15.25 16.79
CA PRO A 306 -1.85 14.17 17.69
C PRO A 306 -2.91 13.09 17.97
N ARG A 307 -4.17 13.48 18.19
CA ARG A 307 -5.31 12.56 18.40
C ARG A 307 -5.58 11.59 17.24
N LEU A 308 -5.11 11.90 16.03
CA LEU A 308 -5.29 11.11 14.81
C LEU A 308 -4.04 10.29 14.43
N VAL A 309 -2.89 10.50 15.08
CA VAL A 309 -1.61 9.83 14.72
C VAL A 309 -1.73 8.31 14.82
N ARG A 310 -2.25 7.78 15.94
CA ARG A 310 -2.44 6.33 16.15
C ARG A 310 -3.34 5.71 15.08
N TRP A 311 -4.45 6.37 14.76
CA TRP A 311 -5.42 5.91 13.76
C TRP A 311 -4.87 5.99 12.33
N SER A 312 -4.08 7.03 12.04
CA SER A 312 -3.39 7.18 10.75
C SER A 312 -2.36 6.08 10.54
N VAL A 313 -1.49 5.83 11.53
CA VAL A 313 -0.50 4.75 11.53
C VAL A 313 -1.18 3.38 11.32
N LEU A 314 -2.25 3.09 12.07
CA LEU A 314 -2.99 1.84 11.95
C LEU A 314 -3.67 1.70 10.58
N GLY A 315 -4.31 2.77 10.08
CA GLY A 315 -4.94 2.79 8.77
C GLY A 315 -3.93 2.61 7.63
N GLY A 316 -2.77 3.23 7.70
CA GLY A 316 -1.69 3.06 6.73
C GLY A 316 -1.12 1.64 6.71
N GLU A 317 -0.98 1.03 7.89
CA GLU A 317 -0.52 -0.37 8.03
C GLU A 317 -1.54 -1.37 7.49
N LEU A 318 -2.81 -1.28 7.90
CA LEU A 318 -3.89 -2.17 7.46
C LEU A 318 -4.43 -1.87 6.05
N SER A 319 -3.98 -0.78 5.41
CA SER A 319 -4.54 -0.32 4.12
C SER A 319 -4.52 -1.38 3.01
N TYR A 320 -3.48 -2.20 2.95
CA TYR A 320 -3.36 -3.26 1.96
C TYR A 320 -4.27 -4.45 2.28
N SER A 321 -4.33 -4.83 3.56
CA SER A 321 -5.22 -5.87 4.09
C SER A 321 -6.69 -5.53 3.81
N ILE A 322 -7.13 -4.33 4.20
CA ILE A 322 -8.49 -3.80 3.96
C ILE A 322 -8.82 -3.82 2.47
N TYR A 323 -7.89 -3.35 1.63
CA TYR A 323 -8.08 -3.34 0.18
C TYR A 323 -8.31 -4.75 -0.39
N LEU A 324 -7.61 -5.77 0.11
CA LEU A 324 -7.63 -7.10 -0.50
C LEU A 324 -8.60 -8.10 0.16
N THR A 325 -9.00 -7.91 1.43
CA THR A 325 -9.86 -8.87 2.16
C THR A 325 -11.34 -8.48 2.23
N HIS A 326 -11.73 -7.25 1.87
CA HIS A 326 -13.12 -6.78 2.04
C HIS A 326 -14.16 -7.63 1.27
N TRP A 327 -13.82 -8.19 0.10
CA TRP A 327 -14.74 -9.06 -0.64
C TRP A 327 -15.10 -10.34 0.14
N ILE A 328 -14.14 -10.93 0.86
CA ILE A 328 -14.38 -12.09 1.75
C ILE A 328 -15.30 -11.70 2.90
N ALA A 329 -15.11 -10.52 3.49
CA ALA A 329 -15.99 -10.01 4.53
C ALA A 329 -17.42 -9.79 4.02
N TYR A 330 -17.58 -9.24 2.79
CA TYR A 330 -18.89 -9.07 2.16
C TYR A 330 -19.62 -10.40 1.97
N PHE A 331 -19.00 -11.38 1.29
CA PHE A 331 -19.64 -12.69 1.05
C PHE A 331 -19.89 -13.47 2.35
N SER A 332 -19.03 -13.33 3.35
CA SER A 332 -19.26 -13.91 4.69
C SER A 332 -20.48 -13.29 5.39
N VAL A 333 -20.71 -11.98 5.23
CA VAL A 333 -21.92 -11.30 5.75
C VAL A 333 -23.16 -11.65 4.92
N GLN A 334 -23.05 -11.79 3.59
CA GLN A 334 -24.20 -12.19 2.76
C GLN A 334 -24.77 -13.54 3.19
N LYS A 335 -23.94 -14.51 3.59
CA LYS A 335 -24.41 -15.82 4.12
C LYS A 335 -25.35 -15.73 5.34
N VAL A 336 -25.45 -14.57 5.99
CA VAL A 336 -26.38 -14.30 7.10
C VAL A 336 -27.47 -13.29 6.70
N PHE A 337 -27.16 -12.32 5.83
CA PHE A 337 -28.03 -11.18 5.51
C PHE A 337 -28.66 -11.18 4.09
N GLU A 338 -28.38 -12.17 3.24
CA GLU A 338 -28.91 -12.28 1.87
C GLU A 338 -30.44 -12.17 1.80
N HIS A 339 -31.13 -12.83 2.76
CA HIS A 339 -32.59 -12.85 2.87
C HIS A 339 -33.13 -11.85 3.92
N ALA A 340 -32.29 -10.96 4.45
CA ALA A 340 -32.68 -10.02 5.50
C ALA A 340 -33.52 -8.85 4.95
N PRO A 341 -34.55 -8.38 5.67
CA PRO A 341 -35.31 -7.20 5.27
C PRO A 341 -34.44 -5.95 5.30
N LYS A 342 -34.64 -5.03 4.34
CA LYS A 342 -33.81 -3.82 4.13
C LYS A 342 -33.64 -2.91 5.36
N ILE A 343 -34.52 -3.00 6.36
CA ILE A 343 -34.39 -2.30 7.64
C ILE A 343 -33.13 -2.71 8.42
N LEU A 344 -32.57 -3.90 8.17
CA LEU A 344 -31.33 -4.39 8.78
C LEU A 344 -30.05 -3.98 8.02
N LEU A 345 -30.16 -3.28 6.89
CA LEU A 345 -29.01 -2.81 6.10
C LEU A 345 -27.97 -1.99 6.90
N PRO A 346 -28.34 -1.14 7.89
CA PRO A 346 -27.35 -0.48 8.76
C PRO A 346 -26.56 -1.45 9.63
N ILE A 347 -27.22 -2.51 10.13
CA ILE A 347 -26.58 -3.56 10.96
C ILE A 347 -25.66 -4.41 10.08
N GLU A 348 -26.12 -4.76 8.87
CA GLU A 348 -25.33 -5.46 7.86
C GLU A 348 -24.06 -4.68 7.48
N PHE A 349 -24.18 -3.36 7.27
CA PHE A 349 -23.05 -2.49 6.98
C PHE A 349 -22.04 -2.43 8.15
N VAL A 350 -22.53 -2.32 9.39
CA VAL A 350 -21.67 -2.37 10.59
C VAL A 350 -20.97 -3.73 10.71
N ALA A 351 -21.67 -4.84 10.46
CA ALA A 351 -21.09 -6.18 10.46
C ALA A 351 -20.02 -6.34 9.35
N PHE A 352 -20.28 -5.82 8.15
CA PHE A 352 -19.32 -5.79 7.04
C PHE A 352 -18.05 -5.01 7.37
N ILE A 353 -18.16 -3.81 7.95
CA ILE A 353 -16.99 -3.01 8.34
C ILE A 353 -16.23 -3.67 9.50
N ALA A 354 -16.93 -4.16 10.52
CA ALA A 354 -16.31 -4.86 11.65
C ALA A 354 -15.55 -6.12 11.19
N LEU A 355 -16.15 -6.94 10.33
CA LEU A 355 -15.51 -8.15 9.80
C LEU A 355 -14.37 -7.81 8.84
N THR A 356 -14.50 -6.77 8.00
CA THR A 356 -13.41 -6.29 7.13
C THR A 356 -12.20 -5.88 7.97
N LEU A 357 -12.40 -5.08 9.01
CA LEU A 357 -11.32 -4.63 9.90
C LEU A 357 -10.73 -5.78 10.74
N GLY A 358 -11.57 -6.72 11.21
CA GLY A 358 -11.13 -7.90 11.95
C GLY A 358 -10.25 -8.84 11.12
N ILE A 359 -10.69 -9.19 9.90
CA ILE A 359 -9.89 -9.99 8.96
C ILE A 359 -8.61 -9.23 8.58
N SER A 360 -8.69 -7.92 8.30
CA SER A 360 -7.53 -7.09 7.98
C SER A 360 -6.48 -7.09 9.08
N TYR A 361 -6.90 -6.94 10.33
CA TYR A 361 -6.00 -6.98 11.49
C TYR A 361 -5.34 -8.36 11.62
N ALA A 362 -6.10 -9.45 11.48
CA ALA A 362 -5.57 -10.80 11.54
C ALA A 362 -4.56 -11.08 10.42
N THR A 363 -4.89 -10.78 9.15
CA THR A 363 -3.98 -11.04 8.01
C THR A 363 -2.73 -10.16 8.04
N TYR A 364 -2.83 -8.91 8.50
CA TYR A 364 -1.67 -8.05 8.70
C TYR A 364 -0.67 -8.64 9.70
N PHE A 365 -1.13 -9.07 10.89
CA PHE A 365 -0.25 -9.59 11.94
C PHE A 365 0.22 -11.04 11.70
N LEU A 366 -0.56 -11.87 11.01
CA LEU A 366 -0.23 -13.28 10.76
C LEU A 366 0.55 -13.50 9.45
N ILE A 367 0.37 -12.65 8.43
CA ILE A 367 0.93 -12.87 7.08
C ILE A 367 1.86 -11.72 6.70
N GLU A 368 1.35 -10.48 6.58
CA GLU A 368 2.12 -9.37 6.00
C GLU A 368 3.33 -8.99 6.85
N LYS A 369 3.12 -8.73 8.14
CA LYS A 369 4.17 -8.25 9.03
C LYS A 369 5.30 -9.28 9.19
N PRO A 370 5.05 -10.58 9.49
CA PRO A 370 6.12 -11.58 9.57
C PRO A 370 6.94 -11.69 8.27
N CYS A 371 6.30 -11.63 7.11
CA CYS A 371 7.01 -11.62 5.83
C CYS A 371 7.86 -10.36 5.67
N ARG A 372 7.29 -9.17 5.88
CA ARG A 372 7.99 -7.88 5.73
C ARG A 372 9.18 -7.75 6.68
N ASP A 373 9.04 -8.19 7.93
CA ASP A 373 10.10 -8.11 8.93
C ASP A 373 11.24 -9.12 8.60
N ARG A 374 10.91 -10.33 8.12
CA ARG A 374 11.91 -11.35 7.73
C ARG A 374 12.83 -10.91 6.58
N PHE A 375 12.34 -10.11 5.63
CA PHE A 375 13.17 -9.56 4.55
C PHE A 375 13.88 -8.25 4.93
N ARG A 376 13.41 -7.54 5.96
CA ARG A 376 14.06 -6.33 6.49
C ARG A 376 15.23 -6.63 7.43
N ALA A 377 15.17 -7.73 8.17
CA ALA A 377 16.22 -8.17 9.11
C ALA A 377 17.48 -8.75 8.42
N LYS A 378 17.75 -8.37 7.17
CA LYS A 378 18.96 -8.73 6.39
C LYS A 378 19.83 -7.51 6.07
N ARG A 379 19.64 -6.41 6.80
CA ARG A 379 20.39 -5.15 6.73
C ARG A 379 21.02 -4.86 8.09
#